data_AF-H5UST0-F1
#
_entry.id   AF-H5UST0-F1
#
_cell.length_a   1.000
_cell.length_b   1.000
_cell.length_c   1.000
_cell.angle_alpha   90.00
_cell.angle_beta   90.00
_cell.angle_gamma   90.00
#
_symmetry.space_group_name_H-M   'P 1'
#
loop_
_entity.id
_entity.type
_entity.pdbx_description
1 polymer ?
#
loop_
_entity_poly.entity_id
_entity_poly.type
_entity_poly.pdbx_seq_one_letter_code
_entity_poly.pdbx_strand_id
1 'polypeptide(L)'
;MTTSTSNRQGGLRPRHSLTEQAAQAAIDQACRRLRLPTIRAVVDDAVAAATKDQLTYQGFLAELLLAEVDDRDRRSTLRRIKSAGFPREKWLADFDFTANPNINPATINELATGDWIRRGDPCA
;
A
#
# COMPACT_ATOMS: atom_id res chain seq x y z
N MET A 1 -44.43 -2.19 26.08
CA MET A 1 -43.63 -1.73 24.91
C MET A 1 -42.44 -2.65 24.75
N THR A 2 -42.52 -3.60 23.82
CA THR A 2 -41.47 -4.59 23.54
C THR A 2 -40.69 -4.12 22.31
N THR A 3 -39.49 -3.57 22.48
CA THR A 3 -38.58 -3.33 21.36
C THR A 3 -37.72 -4.56 21.15
N SER A 4 -38.02 -5.27 20.07
CA SER A 4 -37.27 -6.42 19.57
C SER A 4 -35.85 -6.00 19.17
N THR A 5 -34.84 -6.53 19.85
CA THR A 5 -33.43 -6.39 19.50
C THR A 5 -33.15 -7.19 18.23
N SER A 6 -33.09 -6.50 17.09
CA SER A 6 -32.70 -7.07 15.80
C SER A 6 -31.23 -7.54 15.82
N ASN A 7 -31.07 -8.85 15.96
CA ASN A 7 -29.85 -9.63 15.90
C ASN A 7 -29.11 -9.48 14.55
N ARG A 8 -27.93 -8.86 14.54
CA ARG A 8 -27.03 -8.80 13.37
C ARG A 8 -26.34 -10.15 13.16
N GLN A 9 -27.01 -11.10 12.52
CA GLN A 9 -26.37 -12.30 11.99
C GLN A 9 -25.86 -12.06 10.56
N GLY A 10 -24.68 -11.45 10.46
CA GLY A 10 -23.93 -11.29 9.21
C GLY A 10 -22.65 -12.12 9.23
N GLY A 11 -22.71 -13.40 9.58
CA GLY A 11 -21.56 -14.29 9.48
C GLY A 11 -21.17 -14.52 8.02
N LEU A 12 -19.88 -14.78 7.76
CA LEU A 12 -19.39 -15.29 6.46
C LEU A 12 -20.21 -16.53 6.11
N ARG A 13 -21.20 -16.37 5.22
CA ARG A 13 -22.03 -17.49 4.78
C ARG A 13 -21.11 -18.50 4.11
N PRO A 14 -21.03 -19.75 4.59
CA PRO A 14 -20.18 -20.75 3.98
C PRO A 14 -20.68 -20.99 2.56
N ARG A 15 -19.98 -20.45 1.55
CA ARG A 15 -20.16 -20.85 0.15
C ARG A 15 -19.41 -22.17 -0.05
N HIS A 16 -19.76 -23.17 0.76
CA HIS A 16 -19.08 -24.46 0.80
C HIS A 16 -19.50 -25.28 -0.41
N SER A 17 -18.85 -24.98 -1.54
CA SER A 17 -18.51 -25.86 -2.67
C SER A 17 -18.21 -25.02 -3.92
N LEU A 18 -17.37 -23.98 -3.81
CA LEU A 18 -16.79 -23.42 -5.02
C LEU A 18 -15.70 -24.38 -5.51
N THR A 19 -15.78 -24.78 -6.78
CA THR A 19 -14.62 -25.36 -7.47
C THR A 19 -13.48 -24.36 -7.44
N GLU A 20 -12.23 -24.83 -7.57
CA GLU A 20 -11.06 -23.95 -7.62
C GLU A 20 -11.19 -22.88 -8.72
N GLN A 21 -11.71 -23.28 -9.89
CA GLN A 21 -12.03 -22.35 -10.98
C GLN A 21 -13.07 -21.29 -10.60
N ALA A 22 -14.12 -21.68 -9.87
CA ALA A 22 -15.13 -20.73 -9.39
C ALA A 22 -14.53 -19.79 -8.32
N ALA A 23 -13.66 -20.30 -7.44
CA ALA A 23 -12.97 -19.49 -6.45
C ALA A 23 -12.06 -18.46 -7.13
N GLN A 24 -11.31 -18.86 -8.15
CA GLN A 24 -10.45 -17.97 -8.92
C GLN A 24 -11.24 -16.86 -9.62
N ALA A 25 -12.36 -17.22 -10.25
CA ALA A 25 -13.25 -16.23 -10.87
C ALA A 25 -13.83 -15.24 -9.84
N ALA A 26 -14.21 -15.73 -8.66
CA ALA A 26 -14.70 -14.89 -7.57
C ALA A 26 -13.62 -13.94 -7.04
N ILE A 27 -12.37 -14.39 -6.93
CA ILE A 27 -11.21 -13.58 -6.54
C ILE A 27 -10.98 -12.46 -7.57
N ASP A 28 -10.91 -12.78 -8.87
CA ASP A 28 -10.72 -11.77 -9.93
C ASP A 28 -11.83 -10.70 -9.91
N GLN A 29 -13.10 -11.13 -9.83
CA GLN A 29 -14.24 -10.21 -9.77
C GLN A 29 -14.20 -9.32 -8.50
N ALA A 30 -13.91 -9.91 -7.34
CA ALA A 30 -13.78 -9.16 -6.09
C ALA A 30 -12.64 -8.15 -6.17
N CYS A 31 -11.47 -8.53 -6.69
CA CYS A 31 -10.33 -7.64 -6.85
C CYS A 31 -10.63 -6.47 -7.79
N ARG A 32 -11.36 -6.70 -8.89
CA ARG A 32 -11.84 -5.61 -9.77
C ARG A 32 -12.78 -4.66 -9.02
N ARG A 33 -13.76 -5.20 -8.30
CA ARG A 33 -14.77 -4.39 -7.59
C ARG A 33 -14.17 -3.55 -6.46
N LEU A 34 -13.20 -4.10 -5.75
CA LEU A 34 -12.50 -3.48 -4.63
C LEU A 34 -11.26 -2.68 -5.05
N ARG A 35 -10.95 -2.69 -6.36
CA ARG A 35 -9.78 -2.04 -6.95
C ARG A 35 -8.48 -2.50 -6.29
N LEU A 36 -8.28 -3.81 -6.19
CA LEU A 36 -7.07 -4.46 -5.67
C LEU A 36 -6.21 -4.98 -6.84
N PRO A 37 -5.62 -4.11 -7.67
CA PRO A 37 -4.89 -4.54 -8.87
C PRO A 37 -3.63 -5.35 -8.56
N THR A 38 -2.98 -5.14 -7.41
CA THR A 38 -1.74 -5.82 -7.06
C THR A 38 -2.05 -7.25 -6.68
N ILE A 39 -3.01 -7.47 -5.77
CA ILE A 39 -3.50 -8.81 -5.43
C ILE A 39 -3.98 -9.53 -6.70
N ARG A 40 -4.77 -8.88 -7.55
CA ARG A 40 -5.25 -9.49 -8.80
C ARG A 40 -4.12 -9.98 -9.71
N ALA A 41 -2.97 -9.29 -9.70
CA ALA A 41 -1.84 -9.63 -10.54
C ALA A 41 -0.98 -10.76 -9.98
N VAL A 42 -0.97 -10.95 -8.65
CA VAL A 42 -0.02 -11.85 -7.97
C VAL A 42 -0.68 -13.01 -7.22
N VAL A 43 -2.02 -13.08 -7.17
CA VAL A 43 -2.72 -14.07 -6.33
C VAL A 43 -2.37 -15.51 -6.70
N ASP A 44 -2.18 -15.83 -7.98
CA ASP A 44 -1.83 -17.18 -8.42
C ASP A 44 -0.43 -17.59 -7.94
N ASP A 45 0.54 -16.69 -8.08
CA ASP A 45 1.91 -16.88 -7.58
C ASP A 45 1.92 -16.97 -6.05
N ALA A 46 1.13 -16.15 -5.37
CA ALA A 46 1.02 -16.15 -3.91
C ALA A 46 0.40 -17.45 -3.38
N VAL A 47 -0.59 -18.03 -4.08
CA VAL A 47 -1.17 -19.33 -3.72
C VAL A 47 -0.15 -20.46 -3.90
N ALA A 48 0.61 -20.44 -4.99
CA ALA A 48 1.69 -21.40 -5.22
C ALA A 48 2.78 -21.30 -4.14
N ALA A 49 3.21 -20.08 -3.80
CA ALA A 49 4.19 -19.84 -2.74
C ALA A 49 3.66 -20.28 -1.37
N ALA A 50 2.43 -19.92 -1.00
CA ALA A 50 1.83 -20.30 0.26
C ALA A 50 1.70 -21.83 0.43
N THR A 51 1.42 -22.55 -0.66
CA THR A 51 1.35 -24.02 -0.67
C THR A 51 2.73 -24.63 -0.46
N LYS A 52 3.76 -24.08 -1.11
CA LYS A 52 5.14 -24.54 -0.99
C LYS A 52 5.72 -24.28 0.40
N ASP A 53 5.51 -23.08 0.92
CA ASP A 53 6.11 -22.59 2.17
C ASP A 53 5.24 -22.89 3.40
N GLN A 54 4.10 -23.58 3.19
CA GLN A 54 3.13 -23.98 4.22
C GLN A 54 2.69 -22.80 5.09
N LEU A 55 2.40 -21.66 4.46
CA LEU A 55 1.95 -20.47 5.17
C LEU A 55 0.62 -20.74 5.89
N THR A 56 0.49 -20.18 7.09
CA THR A 56 -0.80 -20.12 7.75
C THR A 56 -1.77 -19.26 6.92
N TYR A 57 -3.08 -19.52 7.02
CA TYR A 57 -4.08 -18.71 6.33
C TYR A 57 -3.98 -17.22 6.68
N GLN A 58 -3.63 -16.90 7.94
CA GLN A 58 -3.40 -15.53 8.38
C GLN A 58 -2.15 -14.93 7.73
N GLY A 59 -1.06 -15.68 7.63
CA GLY A 59 0.17 -15.25 6.95
C GLY A 59 -0.05 -14.95 5.48
N PHE A 60 -0.67 -15.88 4.75
CA PHE A 60 -1.01 -15.70 3.34
C PHE A 60 -1.88 -14.45 3.09
N LEU A 61 -2.93 -14.26 3.89
CA LEU A 61 -3.79 -13.09 3.77
C LEU A 61 -3.05 -11.79 4.09
N ALA A 62 -2.18 -11.81 5.12
CA ALA A 62 -1.38 -10.65 5.47
C ALA A 62 -0.41 -10.26 4.35
N GLU A 63 0.29 -11.22 3.74
CA GLU A 63 1.22 -10.96 2.63
C GLU A 63 0.53 -10.31 1.43
N LEU A 64 -0.62 -10.85 1.01
CA LEU A 64 -1.39 -10.26 -0.09
C LEU A 64 -1.82 -8.82 0.19
N LEU A 65 -2.32 -8.56 1.40
CA LEU A 65 -2.77 -7.23 1.78
C LEU A 65 -1.61 -6.23 1.93
N LEU A 66 -0.47 -6.67 2.49
CA LEU A 66 0.73 -5.84 2.59
C LEU A 66 1.27 -5.48 1.21
N ALA A 67 1.35 -6.46 0.29
CA ALA A 67 1.78 -6.20 -1.09
C ALA A 67 0.89 -5.15 -1.79
N GLU A 68 -0.42 -5.19 -1.58
CA GLU A 68 -1.34 -4.19 -2.13
C GLU A 68 -1.14 -2.81 -1.52
N VAL A 69 -0.93 -2.72 -0.21
CA VAL A 69 -0.67 -1.45 0.48
C VAL A 69 0.63 -0.83 -0.01
N ASP A 70 1.71 -1.60 -0.04
CA ASP A 70 3.04 -1.15 -0.45
C ASP A 70 3.05 -0.62 -1.89
N ASP A 71 2.43 -1.35 -2.82
CA ASP A 71 2.37 -0.93 -4.22
C ASP A 71 1.44 0.30 -4.42
N ARG A 72 0.37 0.43 -3.62
CA ARG A 72 -0.47 1.64 -3.62
C ARG A 72 0.30 2.86 -3.12
N ASP A 73 1.06 2.72 -2.04
CA ASP A 73 1.86 3.81 -1.49
C ASP A 73 2.97 4.22 -2.45
N ARG A 74 3.64 3.25 -3.07
CA ARG A 74 4.61 3.48 -4.15
C ARG A 74 3.98 4.24 -5.32
N ARG A 75 2.84 3.78 -5.85
CA ARG A 75 2.14 4.45 -6.97
C ARG A 75 1.64 5.85 -6.59
N SER A 76 1.17 6.03 -5.36
CA SER A 76 0.74 7.33 -4.84
C SER A 76 1.89 8.32 -4.79
N THR A 77 3.05 7.89 -4.30
CA THR A 77 4.28 8.70 -4.26
C THR A 77 4.77 9.07 -5.65
N LEU A 78 4.87 8.12 -6.58
CA LEU A 78 5.26 8.40 -7.97
C LEU A 78 4.30 9.36 -8.67
N ARG A 79 2.98 9.21 -8.44
CA ARG A 79 1.99 10.13 -8.98
C ARG A 79 2.16 11.54 -8.43
N ARG A 80 2.43 11.70 -7.13
CA ARG A 80 2.68 12.99 -6.49
C ARG A 80 3.92 13.68 -7.06
N ILE A 81 5.02 12.94 -7.25
CA ILE A 81 6.25 13.43 -7.89
C ILE A 81 5.95 13.92 -9.30
N LYS A 82 5.26 13.11 -10.11
CA LYS A 82 4.88 13.50 -11.47
C LYS A 82 3.97 14.72 -11.51
N SER A 83 3.02 14.82 -10.58
CA SER A 83 2.10 15.97 -10.50
C SER A 83 2.76 17.27 -10.04
N ALA A 84 3.91 17.20 -9.35
CA ALA A 84 4.63 18.38 -8.92
C ALA A 84 5.31 19.14 -10.09
N GLY A 85 5.40 18.53 -11.27
CA GLY A 85 5.86 19.20 -12.49
C GLY A 85 7.32 19.64 -12.45
N PHE A 86 8.17 18.95 -11.69
CA PHE A 86 9.59 19.28 -11.61
C PHE A 86 10.25 19.22 -12.99
N PRO A 87 11.00 20.26 -13.41
CA PRO A 87 11.67 20.27 -14.72
C PRO A 87 12.69 19.14 -14.93
N ARG A 88 13.20 18.58 -13.83
CA ARG A 88 14.10 17.43 -13.80
C ARG A 88 13.85 16.66 -12.50
N GLU A 89 13.88 15.33 -12.58
CA GLU A 89 13.93 14.50 -11.38
C GLU A 89 15.27 14.75 -10.67
N LYS A 90 15.23 15.41 -9.52
CA LYS A 90 16.38 15.61 -8.63
C LYS A 90 15.98 15.18 -7.24
N TRP A 91 16.75 14.27 -6.67
CA TRP A 91 16.54 13.83 -5.30
C TRP A 91 17.39 14.68 -4.37
N LEU A 92 16.89 14.91 -3.15
CA LEU A 92 17.68 15.61 -2.14
C LEU A 92 18.96 14.84 -1.77
N ALA A 93 18.95 13.51 -1.93
CA ALA A 93 20.11 12.64 -1.79
C ALA A 93 21.20 12.88 -2.84
N ASP A 94 20.86 13.46 -4.00
CA ASP A 94 21.81 13.79 -5.07
C ASP A 94 22.46 15.17 -4.84
N PHE A 95 22.21 15.82 -3.71
CA PHE A 95 22.74 17.14 -3.42
C PHE A 95 24.25 17.08 -3.12
N ASP A 96 25.05 17.67 -4.00
CA ASP A 96 26.49 17.79 -3.82
C ASP A 96 26.83 18.97 -2.89
N PHE A 97 27.09 18.65 -1.62
CA PHE A 97 27.52 19.64 -0.62
C PHE A 97 28.92 20.21 -0.87
N THR A 98 29.73 19.59 -1.73
CA THR A 98 31.07 20.10 -2.07
C THR A 98 31.00 21.24 -3.08
N ALA A 99 29.94 21.29 -3.89
CA ALA A 99 29.73 22.35 -4.88
C ALA A 99 29.49 23.74 -4.26
N ASN A 100 29.03 23.81 -3.00
CA ASN A 100 28.91 25.07 -2.25
C ASN A 100 29.21 24.86 -0.76
N PRO A 101 30.45 25.14 -0.31
CA PRO A 101 30.87 25.00 1.08
C PRO A 101 30.11 25.87 2.10
N ASN A 102 29.35 26.88 1.65
CA ASN A 102 28.57 27.73 2.54
C ASN A 102 27.26 27.07 3.01
N ILE A 103 26.88 25.94 2.42
CA ILE A 103 25.66 25.21 2.78
C ILE A 103 26.00 24.20 3.88
N ASN A 104 25.41 24.38 5.06
CA ASN A 104 25.55 23.43 6.15
C ASN A 104 24.74 22.15 5.86
N PRO A 105 25.37 20.97 5.70
CA PRO A 105 24.65 19.73 5.44
C PRO A 105 23.66 19.36 6.53
N ALA A 106 23.95 19.71 7.80
CA ALA A 106 23.04 19.42 8.91
C ALA A 106 21.69 20.13 8.75
N THR A 107 21.70 21.39 8.31
CA THR A 107 20.47 22.17 8.07
C THR A 107 19.64 21.57 6.96
N ILE A 108 20.27 21.16 5.85
CA ILE A 108 19.56 20.52 4.73
C ILE A 108 18.95 19.18 5.16
N ASN A 109 19.68 18.37 5.93
CA ASN A 109 19.16 17.10 6.46
C ASN A 109 18.00 17.31 7.43
N GLU A 110 18.03 18.34 8.28
CA GLU A 110 16.91 18.69 9.15
C GLU A 110 15.67 19.10 8.34
N LEU A 111 15.84 19.97 7.34
CA LEU A 111 14.75 20.38 6.44
C LEU A 111 14.19 19.21 5.63
N ALA A 112 15.04 18.24 5.25
CA ALA A 112 14.66 17.03 4.51
C ALA A 112 13.61 16.18 5.24
N THR A 113 13.60 16.19 6.57
CA THR A 113 12.61 15.45 7.38
C THR A 113 11.18 15.94 7.16
N GLY A 114 11.02 17.20 6.74
CA GLY A 114 9.73 17.87 6.62
C GLY A 114 9.02 18.09 7.96
N ASP A 115 9.70 17.93 9.11
CA ASP A 115 9.09 18.09 10.43
C ASP A 115 8.56 19.51 10.64
N TRP A 116 9.24 20.52 10.09
CA TRP A 116 8.83 21.93 10.15
C TRP A 116 7.45 22.15 9.51
N ILE A 117 7.09 21.40 8.46
CA ILE A 117 5.76 21.45 7.83
C ILE A 117 4.69 20.95 8.80
N ARG A 118 4.97 19.86 9.53
CA ARG A 118 4.05 19.28 10.52
C ARG A 118 3.84 20.21 11.71
N ARG A 119 4.88 20.95 12.10
CA ARG A 119 4.82 21.94 13.20
C ARG A 119 4.19 23.27 12.78
N GLY A 120 4.17 23.57 11.48
CA GLY A 120 3.71 24.85 10.94
C GLY A 120 4.77 25.97 11.06
N ASP A 121 6.04 25.60 11.20
CA ASP A 121 7.14 26.56 11.24
C ASP A 121 7.42 27.09 9.82
N PRO A 122 7.88 28.35 9.66
CA PRO A 122 8.39 28.80 8.38
C PRO A 122 9.65 28.03 7.98
N CYS A 123 9.82 27.78 6.68
CA CYS A 123 11.08 27.29 6.13
C CYS A 123 12.13 28.39 6.29
N ALA A 124 13.15 28.12 7.11
CA ALA A 124 14.26 29.04 7.38
C ALA A 124 15.18 29.23 6.15
#